data_AF-A0A3D5HBE6-F1
#
_entry.id   AF-A0A3D5HBE6-F1
#
_cell.length_a   1.000
_cell.length_b   1.000
_cell.length_c   1.000
_cell.angle_alpha   90.00
_cell.angle_beta   90.00
_cell.angle_gamma   90.00
#
_symmetry.space_group_name_H-M   'P 1'
#
loop_
_entity.id
_entity.type
_entity.pdbx_description
1 polymer ?
#
loop_
_entity_poly.entity_id
_entity_poly.type
_entity_poly.pdbx_seq_one_letter_code
_entity_poly.pdbx_strand_id
1 'polypeptide(L)'
;MKQNSIVVLFTLAATALIHGCGGEKFEYPDPSVQRADGAFVSKAATIKIGSAEYAADLGTITVSENRNRAASRLIHLPFIRIHSPSKNPREPIFVFNGGPGTSNMKWDWGIMWYLLREHDIVAVGYRGVDGS
;
A
#
# COMPACT_ATOMS: atom_id res chain seq x y z
N MET A 1 39.96 33.34 16.15
CA MET A 1 39.42 32.48 15.06
C MET A 1 38.82 31.17 15.61
N LYS A 2 37.84 31.22 16.52
CA LYS A 2 37.23 30.01 17.14
C LYS A 2 35.69 30.04 17.25
N GLN A 3 35.02 31.08 16.74
CA GLN A 3 33.56 31.25 16.87
C GLN A 3 32.76 30.77 15.64
N ASN A 4 33.38 30.62 14.46
CA ASN A 4 32.64 30.30 13.23
C ASN A 4 32.41 28.79 13.04
N SER A 5 33.21 27.93 13.66
CA SER A 5 33.07 26.48 13.49
C SER A 5 31.91 25.88 14.28
N ILE A 6 31.51 26.49 15.40
CA ILE A 6 30.42 25.99 16.25
C ILE A 6 29.05 26.28 15.61
N VAL A 7 28.89 27.44 14.98
CA VAL A 7 27.62 27.81 14.34
C VAL A 7 27.31 26.92 13.14
N VAL A 8 28.31 26.58 12.33
CA VAL A 8 28.17 25.71 11.15
C VAL A 8 27.83 24.27 11.54
N LEU A 9 28.36 23.77 12.66
CA LEU A 9 28.08 22.41 13.15
C LEU A 9 26.62 22.28 13.67
N PHE A 10 26.09 23.33 14.30
CA PHE A 10 24.69 23.36 14.74
C PHE A 10 23.70 23.51 13.57
N THR A 11 24.06 24.22 12.50
CA THR A 11 23.20 24.33 11.32
C THR A 11 23.11 23.02 10.54
N LEU A 12 24.21 22.25 10.44
CA LEU A 12 24.19 20.93 9.80
C LEU A 12 23.40 19.88 10.61
N ALA A 13 23.45 19.94 11.94
CA ALA A 13 22.72 19.02 12.81
C ALA A 13 21.19 19.30 12.81
N ALA A 14 20.78 20.56 12.65
CA ALA A 14 19.36 20.94 12.61
C ALA A 14 18.65 20.50 11.32
N THR A 15 19.35 20.43 10.18
CA THR A 15 18.78 19.95 8.91
C THR A 15 18.71 18.43 8.79
N ALA A 16 19.44 17.68 9.63
CA ALA A 16 19.43 16.21 9.60
C ALA A 16 18.22 15.58 10.32
N LEU A 17 17.44 16.37 11.08
CA LEU A 17 16.33 15.87 11.91
C LEU A 17 14.96 15.81 11.21
N ILE A 18 14.85 16.18 9.92
CA ILE A 18 13.55 16.33 9.23
C ILE A 18 13.12 15.05 8.47
N HIS A 19 13.90 13.97 8.46
CA HIS A 19 13.56 12.74 7.72
C HIS A 19 12.83 11.67 8.56
N GLY A 20 12.36 11.99 9.76
CA GLY A 20 11.74 11.02 10.68
C GLY A 20 10.21 11.07 10.68
N CYS A 21 9.59 9.94 10.38
CA CYS A 21 8.16 9.61 10.58
C CYS A 21 7.15 10.09 9.51
N GLY A 22 7.33 9.63 8.27
CA GLY A 22 6.22 9.45 7.35
C GLY A 22 6.13 7.97 6.97
N GLY A 23 5.13 7.23 7.45
CA GLY A 23 4.86 5.89 6.91
C GLY A 23 4.59 5.98 5.41
N GLU A 24 4.99 4.96 4.64
CA GLU A 24 4.78 4.97 3.18
C GLU A 24 3.28 5.16 2.88
N LYS A 25 2.96 6.31 2.26
CA LYS A 25 1.64 6.55 1.69
C LYS A 25 1.68 6.06 0.26
N PHE A 26 1.07 4.91 0.02
CA PHE A 26 0.88 4.41 -1.34
C PHE A 26 -0.11 5.30 -2.09
N GLU A 27 0.25 5.64 -3.32
CA GLU A 27 -0.64 6.33 -4.26
C GLU A 27 -1.20 5.29 -5.24
N TYR A 28 -2.51 5.23 -5.36
CA TYR A 28 -3.22 4.25 -6.19
C TYR A 28 -3.71 4.89 -7.50
N PRO A 29 -3.69 4.16 -8.62
CA PRO A 29 -4.19 4.68 -9.90
C PRO A 29 -5.69 4.98 -9.85
N ASP A 30 -6.10 6.07 -10.48
CA ASP A 30 -7.51 6.45 -10.61
C ASP A 30 -8.22 5.55 -11.65
N PRO A 31 -9.29 4.82 -11.26
CA PRO A 31 -10.05 3.97 -12.16
C PRO A 31 -11.06 4.74 -13.03
N SER A 32 -11.07 6.08 -13.01
CA SER A 32 -12.04 6.93 -13.72
C SER A 32 -12.18 6.65 -15.23
N VAL A 33 -11.19 6.01 -15.85
CA VAL A 33 -11.20 5.56 -17.25
C VAL A 33 -12.11 4.34 -17.47
N GLN A 34 -12.30 3.49 -16.46
CA GLN A 34 -13.14 2.28 -16.52
C GLN A 34 -14.22 2.32 -15.43
N ARG A 35 -15.36 2.95 -15.76
CA ARG A 35 -16.53 3.05 -14.87
C ARG A 35 -17.49 1.87 -15.04
N ALA A 36 -17.00 0.67 -14.76
CA ALA A 36 -17.82 -0.54 -14.73
C ALA A 36 -17.60 -1.31 -13.42
N ASP A 37 -18.63 -2.01 -12.96
CA ASP A 37 -18.49 -2.93 -11.82
C ASP A 37 -17.51 -4.06 -12.19
N GLY A 38 -16.52 -4.29 -11.32
CA GLY A 38 -15.43 -5.25 -11.56
C GLY A 38 -14.27 -4.70 -12.40
N ALA A 39 -14.33 -3.46 -12.89
CA ALA A 39 -13.17 -2.85 -13.55
C ALA A 39 -12.01 -2.70 -12.57
N PHE A 40 -10.78 -2.83 -13.06
CA PHE A 40 -9.59 -2.62 -12.24
C PHE A 40 -8.46 -1.99 -13.04
N VAL A 41 -7.60 -1.24 -12.34
CA VAL A 41 -6.37 -0.66 -12.87
C VAL A 41 -5.25 -0.84 -11.84
N SER A 42 -4.03 -1.12 -12.29
CA SER A 42 -2.86 -1.23 -11.42
C SER A 42 -1.64 -0.58 -12.05
N LYS A 43 -0.67 -0.23 -11.21
CA LYS A 43 0.68 0.14 -11.58
C LYS A 43 1.68 -0.73 -10.82
N ALA A 44 2.80 -1.04 -11.47
CA ALA A 44 3.92 -1.69 -10.81
C ALA A 44 4.53 -0.76 -9.76
N ALA A 45 5.02 -1.35 -8.68
CA ALA A 45 5.66 -0.68 -7.55
C ALA A 45 6.74 -1.59 -6.95
N THR A 46 7.46 -1.04 -5.96
CA THR A 46 8.41 -1.77 -5.14
C THR A 46 8.13 -1.44 -3.69
N ILE A 47 7.99 -2.47 -2.86
CA ILE A 47 7.74 -2.34 -1.41
C ILE A 47 8.96 -2.84 -0.65
N LYS A 48 9.41 -2.04 0.32
CA LYS A 48 10.51 -2.42 1.22
C LYS A 48 9.96 -3.18 2.42
N ILE A 49 10.51 -4.37 2.66
CA ILE A 49 10.18 -5.21 3.81
C ILE A 49 11.49 -5.59 4.49
N GLY A 50 11.77 -4.95 5.63
CA GLY A 50 13.09 -5.01 6.26
C GLY A 50 14.16 -4.43 5.33
N SER A 51 15.20 -5.20 5.03
CA SER A 51 16.27 -4.83 4.10
C SER A 51 16.03 -5.29 2.65
N ALA A 52 14.93 -5.98 2.39
CA ALA A 52 14.62 -6.54 1.07
C ALA A 52 13.59 -5.68 0.32
N GLU A 53 13.70 -5.66 -0.99
CA GLU A 53 12.75 -5.01 -1.91
C GLU A 53 11.95 -6.09 -2.65
N TYR A 54 10.64 -5.90 -2.72
CA TYR A 54 9.72 -6.81 -3.40
C TYR A 54 8.98 -6.08 -4.50
N ALA A 55 8.85 -6.73 -5.66
CA ALA A 55 7.95 -6.25 -6.70
C ALA A 55 6.50 -6.28 -6.18
N ALA A 56 5.71 -5.28 -6.52
CA ALA A 56 4.32 -5.20 -6.12
C ALA A 56 3.45 -4.56 -7.20
N ASP A 57 2.15 -4.82 -7.14
CA ASP A 57 1.13 -4.06 -7.84
C ASP A 57 0.35 -3.21 -6.83
N LEU A 58 0.24 -1.92 -7.12
CA LEU A 58 -0.68 -1.00 -6.46
C LEU A 58 -1.83 -0.71 -7.41
N GLY A 59 -3.05 -0.99 -6.99
CA GLY A 59 -4.20 -0.83 -7.88
C GLY A 59 -5.47 -0.40 -7.19
N THR A 60 -6.50 -0.23 -8.01
CA THR A 60 -7.83 0.16 -7.60
C THR A 60 -8.85 -0.71 -8.34
N ILE A 61 -9.81 -1.27 -7.61
CA ILE A 61 -10.95 -2.00 -8.16
C ILE A 61 -12.22 -1.16 -8.00
N THR A 62 -13.00 -1.07 -9.07
CA THR A 62 -14.32 -0.43 -9.08
C THR A 62 -15.38 -1.46 -8.76
N VAL A 63 -16.22 -1.18 -7.77
CA VAL A 63 -17.32 -2.09 -7.38
C VAL A 63 -18.63 -1.34 -7.18
N SER A 64 -19.75 -2.02 -7.41
CA SER A 64 -21.07 -1.52 -7.04
C SER A 64 -21.17 -1.30 -5.52
N GLU A 65 -21.59 -0.11 -5.09
CA GLU A 65 -21.87 0.19 -3.69
C GLU A 65 -22.98 -0.73 -3.14
N ASN A 66 -24.03 -1.00 -3.90
CA ASN A 66 -25.07 -1.94 -3.53
C ASN A 66 -25.22 -3.00 -4.62
N ARG A 67 -24.71 -4.20 -4.34
CA ARG A 67 -24.75 -5.34 -5.28
C ARG A 67 -26.17 -5.81 -5.61
N ASN A 68 -27.16 -5.44 -4.79
CA ASN A 68 -28.57 -5.76 -5.03
C ASN A 68 -29.29 -4.70 -5.88
N ARG A 69 -28.60 -3.63 -6.29
CA ARG A 69 -29.16 -2.57 -7.14
C ARG A 69 -28.27 -2.32 -8.34
N ALA A 70 -28.75 -2.68 -9.53
CA ALA A 70 -28.01 -2.49 -10.78
C ALA A 70 -27.63 -1.02 -11.06
N ALA A 71 -28.45 -0.07 -10.63
CA ALA A 71 -28.18 1.37 -10.77
C ALA A 71 -27.45 1.96 -9.54
N SER A 72 -26.70 1.15 -8.80
CA SER A 72 -25.92 1.63 -7.66
C SER A 72 -24.79 2.56 -8.10
N ARG A 73 -24.42 3.50 -7.23
CA ARG A 73 -23.13 4.20 -7.33
C ARG A 73 -21.98 3.17 -7.38
N LEU A 74 -20.96 3.49 -8.17
CA LEU A 74 -19.68 2.77 -8.19
C LEU A 74 -18.74 3.41 -7.17
N ILE A 75 -18.02 2.58 -6.44
CA ILE A 75 -17.00 2.99 -5.47
C ILE A 75 -15.67 2.35 -5.83
N HIS A 76 -14.57 2.92 -5.32
CA HIS A 76 -13.23 2.52 -5.70
C HIS A 76 -12.47 2.03 -4.48
N LEU A 77 -11.99 0.79 -4.51
CA LEU A 77 -11.25 0.17 -3.41
C LEU A 77 -9.79 -0.03 -3.80
N PRO A 78 -8.82 0.49 -3.04
CA PRO A 78 -7.42 0.25 -3.32
C PRO A 78 -7.06 -1.21 -3.03
N PHE A 79 -6.00 -1.71 -3.66
CA PHE A 79 -5.39 -2.98 -3.31
C PHE A 79 -3.86 -2.92 -3.46
N ILE A 80 -3.20 -3.77 -2.69
CA ILE A 80 -1.76 -4.04 -2.78
C ILE A 80 -1.61 -5.53 -3.04
N ARG A 81 -0.82 -5.91 -4.04
CA ARG A 81 -0.34 -7.27 -4.23
C ARG A 81 1.18 -7.26 -4.18
N ILE A 82 1.76 -7.87 -3.16
CA ILE A 82 3.21 -8.06 -3.07
C ILE A 82 3.53 -9.41 -3.71
N HIS A 83 4.42 -9.41 -4.69
CA HIS A 83 4.80 -10.62 -5.40
C HIS A 83 5.78 -11.46 -4.59
N SER A 84 5.56 -12.77 -4.62
CA SER A 84 6.54 -13.74 -4.17
C SER A 84 7.79 -13.69 -5.06
N PRO A 85 9.00 -13.81 -4.50
CA PRO A 85 10.22 -13.95 -5.30
C PRO A 85 10.37 -15.36 -5.91
N SER A 86 9.48 -16.30 -5.62
CA SER A 86 9.49 -17.64 -6.21
C SER A 86 9.29 -17.59 -7.73
N LYS A 87 10.02 -18.43 -8.48
CA LYS A 87 9.80 -18.59 -9.93
C LYS A 87 8.44 -19.21 -10.26
N ASN A 88 7.90 -20.01 -9.34
CA ASN A 88 6.58 -20.63 -9.44
C ASN A 88 5.85 -20.35 -8.12
N PRO A 89 5.24 -19.16 -7.95
CA PRO A 89 4.46 -18.87 -6.77
C PRO A 89 3.27 -19.83 -6.63
N ARG A 90 2.95 -20.15 -5.40
CA ARG A 90 1.73 -20.84 -4.98
C ARG A 90 0.53 -19.88 -5.02
N GLU A 91 -0.63 -20.36 -4.55
CA GLU A 91 -1.85 -19.59 -4.43
C GLU A 91 -1.66 -18.28 -3.64
N PRO A 92 -2.27 -17.16 -4.05
CA PRO A 92 -2.16 -15.90 -3.31
C PRO A 92 -2.91 -15.97 -1.97
N ILE A 93 -2.41 -15.24 -0.97
CA ILE A 93 -3.03 -15.14 0.35
C ILE A 93 -3.60 -13.74 0.53
N PHE A 94 -4.90 -13.67 0.84
CA PHE A 94 -5.60 -12.43 1.13
C PHE A 94 -5.56 -12.15 2.63
N VAL A 95 -5.06 -10.97 3.00
CA VAL A 95 -4.94 -10.56 4.40
C VAL A 95 -6.00 -9.52 4.75
N PHE A 96 -6.53 -9.66 5.98
CA PHE A 96 -7.64 -8.85 6.48
C PHE A 96 -7.39 -8.44 7.94
N ASN A 97 -7.22 -7.15 8.17
CA ASN A 97 -7.21 -6.58 9.51
C ASN A 97 -8.61 -6.64 10.11
N GLY A 98 -8.69 -6.99 11.39
CA GLY A 98 -9.95 -7.01 12.14
C GLY A 98 -10.38 -5.66 12.69
N GLY A 99 -11.53 -5.65 13.36
CA GLY A 99 -12.14 -4.48 13.99
C GLY A 99 -12.87 -3.56 12.99
N PRO A 100 -13.87 -2.79 13.45
CA PRO A 100 -14.53 -1.81 12.60
C PRO A 100 -13.64 -0.56 12.42
N GLY A 101 -13.59 -0.01 11.20
CA GLY A 101 -12.94 1.27 10.91
C GLY A 101 -11.41 1.22 10.76
N THR A 102 -10.77 0.06 10.99
CA THR A 102 -9.33 -0.10 10.77
C THR A 102 -9.03 -0.27 9.28
N SER A 103 -8.04 0.47 8.78
CA SER A 103 -7.56 0.33 7.39
C SER A 103 -6.98 -1.06 7.15
N ASN A 104 -7.32 -1.67 6.00
CA ASN A 104 -6.65 -2.90 5.57
C ASN A 104 -5.38 -2.62 4.76
N MET A 105 -5.06 -1.36 4.49
CA MET A 105 -3.93 -0.94 3.64
C MET A 105 -2.65 -0.67 4.43
N LYS A 106 -2.68 -0.92 5.75
CA LYS A 106 -1.54 -0.71 6.65
C LYS A 106 -1.21 -2.02 7.35
N TRP A 107 -0.08 -2.60 6.97
CA TRP A 107 0.44 -3.84 7.53
C TRP A 107 1.92 -3.70 7.87
N ASP A 108 2.34 -4.39 8.93
CA ASP A 108 3.74 -4.78 9.06
C ASP A 108 3.97 -6.03 8.21
N TRP A 109 4.35 -5.83 6.94
CA TRP A 109 4.57 -6.93 6.00
C TRP A 109 5.69 -7.90 6.46
N GLY A 110 6.57 -7.46 7.36
CA GLY A 110 7.64 -8.28 7.90
C GLY A 110 7.13 -9.51 8.64
N ILE A 111 5.94 -9.45 9.26
CA ILE A 111 5.36 -10.59 9.98
C ILE A 111 4.96 -11.74 9.04
N MET A 112 4.79 -11.46 7.74
CA MET A 112 4.34 -12.42 6.72
C MET A 112 5.51 -12.95 5.86
N TRP A 113 6.76 -12.68 6.22
CA TRP A 113 7.94 -13.02 5.40
C TRP A 113 7.99 -14.50 4.97
N TYR A 114 7.53 -15.41 5.82
CA TYR A 114 7.54 -16.85 5.54
C TYR A 114 6.52 -17.25 4.49
N LEU A 115 5.37 -16.56 4.44
CA LEU A 115 4.35 -16.75 3.40
C LEU A 115 4.82 -16.13 2.08
N LEU A 116 5.38 -14.92 2.12
CA LEU A 116 5.87 -14.21 0.93
C LEU A 116 6.90 -15.01 0.12
N ARG A 117 7.64 -15.92 0.74
CA ARG A 117 8.58 -16.81 0.05
C ARG A 117 7.97 -17.61 -1.09
N GLU A 118 6.70 -18.01 -0.95
CA GLU A 118 6.02 -18.87 -1.91
C GLU A 118 4.68 -18.31 -2.38
N HIS A 119 4.09 -17.36 -1.67
CA HIS A 119 2.76 -16.83 -1.95
C HIS A 119 2.83 -15.32 -2.19
N ASP A 120 2.08 -14.85 -3.17
CA ASP A 120 1.76 -13.43 -3.25
C ASP A 120 0.87 -13.06 -2.06
N ILE A 121 1.12 -11.89 -1.46
CA ILE A 121 0.27 -11.36 -0.38
C ILE A 121 -0.58 -10.24 -0.95
N VAL A 122 -1.90 -10.35 -0.76
CA VAL A 122 -2.87 -9.40 -1.29
C VAL A 122 -3.65 -8.76 -0.15
N ALA A 123 -3.66 -7.44 -0.10
CA ALA A 123 -4.55 -6.67 0.75
C ALA A 123 -5.52 -5.86 -0.12
N VAL A 124 -6.80 -5.88 0.23
CA VAL A 124 -7.85 -5.08 -0.44
C VAL A 124 -8.47 -4.12 0.57
N GLY A 125 -8.58 -2.85 0.21
CA GLY A 125 -9.12 -1.80 1.05
C GLY A 125 -10.59 -2.03 1.37
N TYR A 126 -10.99 -1.65 2.58
CA TYR A 126 -12.38 -1.75 2.99
C TYR A 126 -13.22 -0.58 2.51
N ARG A 127 -14.44 -0.90 2.06
CA ARG A 127 -15.47 0.11 1.78
C ARG A 127 -15.71 0.98 3.02
N GLY A 128 -15.76 2.29 2.80
CA GLY A 128 -16.06 3.28 3.85
C GLY A 128 -14.90 3.54 4.80
N VAL A 129 -13.75 2.87 4.62
CA VAL A 129 -12.53 3.10 5.40
C VAL A 129 -11.39 3.50 4.47
N ASP A 130 -11.09 2.67 3.48
CA ASP A 130 -9.98 2.85 2.54
C ASP A 130 -10.44 3.39 1.18
N GLY A 131 -11.74 3.32 0.90
CA GLY A 131 -12.32 3.80 -0.36
C GLY A 131 -13.84 3.97 -0.31
N SER A 132 -14.37 4.87 -1.14
CA SER A 132 -15.81 5.12 -1.35
C SER A 132 -16.09 5.72 -2.72
#